data_AF-A0A497IDR3-F1
#
_entry.id   AF-A0A497IDR3-F1
#
_cell.length_a   1.000
_cell.length_b   1.000
_cell.length_c   1.000
_cell.angle_alpha   90.00
_cell.angle_beta   90.00
_cell.angle_gamma   90.00
#
_symmetry.space_group_name_H-M   'P 1'
#
loop_
_entity.id
_entity.type
_entity.pdbx_description
1 polymer ?
#
loop_
_entity_poly.entity_id
_entity_poly.type
_entity_poly.pdbx_seq_one_letter_code
_entity_poly.pdbx_strand_id
1 'polypeptide(L)'
;MEESDKKAKPGRGSKKGAIRPHMTSKKVQDPEEEERLKRRQQEENFKYLKAVKDSKILWLLLIAVVLLYLVFKAPLLGAMAALLIIIIVGLEIWVGIKTGGLMHEVQETAIAVILALIIWYGAGFLLNTDTPLDAVVSCSMQPALDRGHMMVLQGTGLNSPEAYLTKEEWRIIKAGGLLTRQCAVCRSPSYDQACLVDGLTIVEHDELFSYECAICERTNSSGKIWRVPCTTGVMVKNKTFKNSELRDVIVYTPEPGDPFASSGDIVHRAQVVIDVEGEKYVLAKGDNNNLFDVQIGNSPVDMERVKGKAIFAVPYLGYFKLFLSGLFSEPAGCGERFTGTQAIKMDR
;
A
#
# COMPACT_ATOMS: atom_id res chain seq x y z
N MET A 1 18.53 -53.53 -66.94
CA MET A 1 19.66 -53.09 -66.10
C MET A 1 19.47 -53.78 -64.76
N GLU A 2 19.84 -55.06 -64.62
CA GLU A 2 21.24 -55.58 -64.55
C GLU A 2 22.03 -54.78 -63.51
N GLU A 3 22.59 -55.33 -62.45
CA GLU A 3 23.31 -56.60 -62.27
C GLU A 3 23.27 -56.96 -60.75
N SER A 4 22.94 -58.20 -60.38
CA SER A 4 23.87 -59.25 -59.92
C SER A 4 24.70 -58.83 -58.69
N ASP A 5 24.73 -59.60 -57.60
CA ASP A 5 25.53 -60.82 -57.65
C ASP A 5 25.13 -61.91 -56.62
N LYS A 6 25.33 -63.15 -57.07
CA LYS A 6 25.13 -64.42 -56.37
C LYS A 6 26.42 -64.81 -55.63
N LYS A 7 26.31 -65.57 -54.54
CA LYS A 7 27.08 -66.81 -54.21
C LYS A 7 26.72 -67.28 -52.79
N ALA A 8 26.01 -68.38 -52.60
CA ALA A 8 26.46 -69.79 -52.60
C ALA A 8 27.26 -70.23 -51.33
N LYS A 9 26.53 -70.88 -50.39
CA LYS A 9 26.74 -72.17 -49.66
C LYS A 9 28.18 -72.75 -49.48
N PRO A 10 28.39 -73.75 -48.59
CA PRO A 10 28.13 -73.85 -47.13
C PRO A 10 29.37 -74.43 -46.38
N GLY A 11 29.41 -74.42 -45.04
CA GLY A 11 30.55 -75.03 -44.34
C GLY A 11 30.41 -75.23 -42.83
N ARG A 12 30.05 -76.46 -42.45
CA ARG A 12 30.36 -77.21 -41.22
C ARG A 12 30.85 -76.44 -39.97
N GLY A 13 30.05 -76.58 -38.91
CA GLY A 13 30.41 -77.51 -37.83
C GLY A 13 31.29 -77.00 -36.70
N SER A 14 30.62 -76.77 -35.56
CA SER A 14 31.08 -77.10 -34.20
C SER A 14 32.29 -76.35 -33.64
N LYS A 15 32.03 -75.46 -32.68
CA LYS A 15 32.57 -75.58 -31.32
C LYS A 15 31.70 -74.78 -30.34
N LYS A 16 31.12 -75.52 -29.38
CA LYS A 16 30.37 -74.99 -28.24
C LYS A 16 31.29 -74.12 -27.40
N GLY A 17 31.09 -72.80 -27.44
CA GLY A 17 31.61 -71.86 -26.45
C GLY A 17 30.51 -71.54 -25.45
N ALA A 18 30.64 -72.06 -24.23
CA ALA A 18 29.74 -71.74 -23.13
C ALA A 18 29.94 -70.28 -22.71
N ILE A 19 29.07 -69.38 -23.19
CA ILE A 19 28.96 -68.02 -22.68
C ILE A 19 28.21 -68.12 -21.35
N ARG A 20 28.95 -68.03 -20.24
CA ARG A 20 28.36 -67.84 -18.91
C ARG A 20 27.60 -66.51 -18.92
N PRO A 21 26.31 -66.47 -18.53
CA PRO A 21 25.66 -65.20 -18.28
C PRO A 21 26.35 -64.55 -17.07
N HIS A 22 26.88 -63.34 -17.26
CA HIS A 22 27.26 -62.47 -16.16
C HIS A 22 25.96 -62.14 -15.40
N MET A 23 25.64 -62.93 -14.38
CA MET A 23 24.71 -62.52 -13.33
C MET A 23 25.35 -61.33 -12.63
N THR A 24 24.95 -60.12 -13.02
CA THR A 24 25.04 -58.96 -12.15
C THR A 24 24.20 -59.29 -10.92
N SER A 25 24.89 -59.71 -9.85
CA SER A 25 24.34 -59.76 -8.51
C SER A 25 23.78 -58.38 -8.19
N LYS A 26 22.46 -58.20 -8.37
CA LYS A 26 21.72 -57.19 -7.62
C LYS A 26 21.91 -57.60 -6.17
N LYS A 27 22.85 -56.95 -5.47
CA LYS A 27 22.86 -56.95 -4.01
C LYS A 27 21.42 -56.64 -3.59
N VAL A 28 20.75 -57.63 -3.02
CA VAL A 28 19.50 -57.41 -2.29
C VAL A 28 19.94 -56.57 -1.10
N GLN A 29 19.81 -55.26 -1.24
CA GLN A 29 20.05 -54.32 -0.16
C GLN A 29 19.03 -54.68 0.93
N ASP A 30 19.53 -54.98 2.12
CA ASP A 30 18.69 -55.30 3.27
C ASP A 30 17.72 -54.12 3.50
N PRO A 31 16.39 -54.33 3.42
CA PRO A 31 15.41 -53.26 3.63
C PRO A 31 15.62 -52.52 4.95
N GLU A 32 16.10 -53.20 6.00
CA GLU A 32 16.43 -52.55 7.27
C GLU A 32 17.65 -51.62 7.18
N GLU A 33 18.67 -51.99 6.40
CA GLU A 33 19.87 -51.17 6.22
C GLU A 33 19.54 -49.89 5.44
N GLU A 34 18.69 -50.00 4.40
CA GLU A 34 18.20 -48.84 3.65
C GLU A 34 17.38 -47.88 4.53
N GLU A 35 16.52 -48.41 5.41
CA GLU A 35 15.74 -47.60 6.34
C GLU A 35 16.62 -46.90 7.39
N ARG A 36 17.64 -47.59 7.94
CA ARG A 36 18.61 -46.99 8.88
C ARG A 36 19.42 -45.88 8.23
N LEU A 37 19.85 -46.04 6.97
CA LEU A 37 20.53 -45.00 6.20
C LEU A 37 19.63 -43.77 6.00
N LYS A 38 18.36 -43.97 5.63
CA LYS A 38 17.37 -42.88 5.50
C LYS A 38 17.17 -42.11 6.81
N ARG A 39 17.08 -42.82 7.95
CA ARG A 39 16.95 -42.18 9.27
C ARG A 39 18.18 -41.36 9.64
N ARG A 40 19.39 -41.89 9.44
CA ARG A 40 20.63 -41.14 9.68
C ARG A 40 20.73 -39.89 8.80
N GLN A 41 20.42 -40.02 7.52
CA GLN A 41 20.40 -38.88 6.60
C GLN A 41 19.39 -37.82 7.04
N GLN A 42 18.21 -38.23 7.53
CA GLN A 42 17.21 -37.31 8.06
C GLN A 42 17.68 -36.59 9.33
N GLU A 43 18.35 -37.29 10.25
CA GLU A 43 18.93 -36.71 11.47
C GLU A 43 20.05 -35.70 11.15
N GLU A 44 20.93 -36.03 10.20
CA GLU A 44 21.96 -35.11 9.74
C GLU A 44 21.34 -33.86 9.09
N ASN A 45 20.40 -34.04 8.15
CA ASN A 45 19.69 -32.93 7.50
C ASN A 45 19.01 -32.03 8.54
N PHE A 46 18.37 -32.62 9.55
CA PHE A 46 17.76 -31.86 10.65
C PHE A 46 18.80 -31.06 11.45
N LYS A 47 19.95 -31.66 11.77
CA LYS A 47 21.06 -30.98 12.48
C LYS A 47 21.57 -29.78 11.68
N TYR A 48 21.75 -29.92 10.36
CA TYR A 48 22.13 -28.80 9.49
C TYR A 48 21.06 -27.70 9.47
N LEU A 49 19.79 -28.04 9.28
CA LEU A 49 18.68 -27.08 9.25
C LEU A 49 18.54 -26.33 10.58
N LYS A 50 18.70 -27.03 11.71
CA LYS A 50 18.73 -26.42 13.04
C LYS A 50 19.90 -25.44 13.19
N ALA A 51 21.11 -25.82 12.75
CA ALA A 51 22.27 -24.94 12.79
C ALA A 51 22.08 -23.68 11.92
N VAL A 52 21.48 -23.82 10.74
CA VAL A 52 21.13 -22.68 9.89
C VAL A 52 20.13 -21.76 10.60
N LYS A 53 19.07 -22.30 11.21
CA LYS A 53 18.10 -21.52 12.01
C LYS A 53 18.80 -20.74 13.13
N ASP A 54 19.61 -21.44 13.93
CA ASP A 54 20.27 -20.87 15.11
C ASP A 54 21.32 -19.81 14.75
N SER A 55 21.92 -19.90 13.55
CA SER A 55 22.90 -18.92 13.05
C SER A 55 22.32 -17.54 12.73
N LYS A 56 20.99 -17.43 12.59
CA LYS A 56 20.28 -16.20 12.15
C LYS A 56 20.73 -15.66 10.78
N ILE A 57 21.46 -16.44 9.98
CA ILE A 57 21.99 -15.96 8.69
C ILE A 57 20.88 -15.58 7.71
N LEU A 58 19.75 -16.30 7.73
CA LEU A 58 18.58 -15.99 6.91
C LEU A 58 17.94 -14.66 7.29
N TRP A 59 17.88 -14.35 8.59
CA TRP A 59 17.39 -13.07 9.10
C TRP A 59 18.30 -11.91 8.67
N LEU A 60 19.63 -12.09 8.74
CA LEU A 60 20.59 -11.09 8.26
C LEU A 60 20.46 -10.84 6.75
N LEU A 61 20.29 -11.91 5.97
CA LEU A 61 20.05 -11.83 4.53
C LEU A 61 18.73 -11.11 4.23
N LEU A 62 17.65 -11.42 4.97
CA LEU A 62 16.37 -10.74 4.84
C LEU A 62 16.51 -9.24 5.10
N ILE A 63 17.17 -8.84 6.18
CA ILE A 63 17.41 -7.43 6.50
C ILE A 63 18.17 -6.75 5.36
N ALA A 64 19.24 -7.37 4.85
CA ALA A 64 20.01 -6.81 3.74
C ALA A 64 19.13 -6.62 2.49
N VAL A 65 18.32 -7.61 2.11
CA VAL A 65 17.41 -7.53 0.95
C VAL A 65 16.34 -6.45 1.17
N VAL A 66 15.78 -6.33 2.37
CA VAL A 66 14.79 -5.30 2.71
C VAL A 66 15.41 -3.90 2.65
N LEU A 67 16.62 -3.71 3.18
CA LEU A 67 17.33 -2.42 3.11
C LEU A 67 17.62 -2.04 1.65
N LEU A 68 18.06 -2.99 0.82
CA LEU A 68 18.23 -2.78 -0.61
C LEU A 68 16.89 -2.43 -1.28
N TYR A 69 15.80 -3.11 -0.91
CA TYR A 69 14.47 -2.79 -1.41
C TYR A 69 14.05 -1.35 -1.05
N LEU A 70 14.29 -0.90 0.18
CA LEU A 70 13.96 0.46 0.61
C LEU A 70 14.76 1.52 -0.16
N VAL A 71 16.01 1.23 -0.54
CA VAL A 71 16.87 2.14 -1.32
C VAL A 71 16.49 2.15 -2.80
N PHE A 72 16.38 0.97 -3.42
CA PHE A 72 16.24 0.84 -4.87
C PHE A 72 14.78 0.76 -5.33
N LYS A 73 13.82 0.51 -4.43
CA LYS A 73 12.40 0.30 -4.71
C LYS A 73 12.13 -0.74 -5.81
N ALA A 74 13.03 -1.71 -5.99
CA ALA A 74 12.97 -2.69 -7.08
C ALA A 74 12.01 -3.84 -6.73
N PRO A 75 10.97 -4.14 -7.54
CA PRO A 75 9.99 -5.20 -7.24
C PRO A 75 10.60 -6.58 -7.00
N LEU A 76 11.70 -6.90 -7.71
CA LEU A 76 12.42 -8.17 -7.55
C LEU A 76 12.97 -8.34 -6.12
N LEU A 77 13.49 -7.28 -5.51
CA LEU A 77 13.99 -7.33 -4.14
C LEU A 77 12.85 -7.57 -3.14
N GLY A 78 11.67 -6.98 -3.39
CA GLY A 78 10.46 -7.27 -2.62
C GLY A 78 10.03 -8.74 -2.72
N ALA A 79 10.05 -9.32 -3.92
CA ALA A 79 9.76 -10.74 -4.13
C ALA A 79 10.79 -11.67 -3.46
N MET A 80 12.08 -11.30 -3.49
CA MET A 80 13.13 -12.04 -2.76
C MET A 80 12.92 -11.98 -1.25
N ALA A 81 12.58 -10.82 -0.70
CA ALA A 81 12.25 -10.68 0.72
C ALA A 81 11.04 -11.55 1.10
N ALA A 82 9.99 -11.57 0.27
CA ALA A 82 8.82 -12.42 0.45
C ALA A 82 9.20 -13.92 0.53
N LEU A 83 10.02 -14.37 -0.41
CA LEU A 83 10.49 -15.76 -0.45
C LEU A 83 11.32 -16.10 0.80
N LEU A 84 12.21 -15.20 1.22
CA LEU A 84 13.01 -15.38 2.44
C LEU A 84 12.13 -15.48 3.69
N ILE A 85 11.09 -14.65 3.81
CA ILE A 85 10.14 -14.74 4.92
C ILE A 85 9.46 -16.11 4.94
N ILE A 86 8.99 -16.60 3.80
CA ILE A 86 8.36 -17.94 3.70
C ILE A 86 9.33 -19.04 4.12
N ILE A 87 10.59 -18.96 3.67
CA ILE A 87 11.63 -19.94 4.03
C ILE A 87 11.93 -19.88 5.54
N ILE A 88 12.08 -18.69 6.10
CA ILE A 88 12.37 -18.48 7.52
C ILE A 88 11.22 -19.04 8.37
N VAL A 89 9.99 -18.61 8.10
CA VAL A 89 8.80 -19.05 8.85
C VAL A 89 8.62 -20.57 8.73
N GLY A 90 8.75 -21.11 7.52
CA GLY A 90 8.66 -22.56 7.29
C GLY A 90 9.75 -23.35 8.03
N LEU A 91 10.99 -22.84 8.04
CA LEU A 91 12.10 -23.44 8.78
C LEU A 91 11.88 -23.37 10.29
N GLU A 92 11.43 -22.22 10.80
CA GLU A 92 11.15 -22.00 12.23
C GLU A 92 10.07 -22.97 12.72
N ILE A 93 8.94 -23.06 12.02
CA ILE A 93 7.85 -23.99 12.35
C ILE A 93 8.35 -25.44 12.28
N TRP A 94 9.05 -25.82 11.21
CA TRP A 94 9.48 -27.21 11.02
C TRP A 94 10.50 -27.66 12.07
N VAL A 95 11.51 -26.82 12.35
CA VAL A 95 12.50 -27.10 13.40
C VAL A 95 11.83 -27.09 14.77
N GLY A 96 10.96 -26.11 15.03
CA GLY A 96 10.21 -25.96 16.28
C GLY A 96 9.39 -27.21 16.64
N ILE A 97 8.55 -27.69 15.70
CA ILE A 97 7.75 -28.91 15.87
C ILE A 97 8.64 -30.13 16.17
N LYS A 98 9.80 -30.24 15.51
CA LYS A 98 10.75 -31.35 15.72
C LYS A 98 11.50 -31.26 17.06
N THR A 99 11.70 -30.07 17.61
CA THR A 99 12.39 -29.89 18.90
C THR A 99 11.48 -29.88 20.11
N GLY A 100 10.39 -29.12 20.08
CA GLY A 100 9.49 -28.88 21.22
C GLY A 100 8.15 -29.61 21.12
N GLY A 101 7.87 -30.23 19.97
CA GLY A 101 6.56 -30.82 19.68
C GLY A 101 5.52 -29.78 19.27
N LEU A 102 4.46 -30.25 18.61
CA LEU A 102 3.42 -29.37 18.06
C LEU A 102 2.71 -28.54 19.13
N MET A 103 2.44 -29.12 20.31
CA MET A 103 1.68 -28.41 21.35
C MET A 103 2.42 -27.20 21.91
N HIS A 104 3.76 -27.27 21.96
CA HIS A 104 4.59 -26.14 22.39
C HIS A 104 4.51 -24.99 21.39
N GLU A 105 4.68 -25.28 20.08
CA GLU A 105 4.58 -24.28 19.02
C GLU A 105 3.19 -23.61 18.97
N VAL A 106 2.13 -24.39 19.21
CA VAL A 106 0.76 -23.85 19.30
C VAL A 106 0.63 -22.92 20.50
N GLN A 107 1.18 -23.29 21.67
CA GLN A 107 1.14 -22.45 22.87
C GLN A 107 1.91 -21.14 22.67
N GLU A 108 3.12 -21.18 22.11
CA GLU A 108 3.92 -19.97 21.83
C GLU A 108 3.20 -19.05 20.84
N THR A 109 2.66 -19.63 19.76
CA THR A 109 1.88 -18.88 18.77
C THR A 109 0.64 -18.25 19.41
N ALA A 110 -0.08 -18.98 20.26
CA ALA A 110 -1.26 -18.46 20.96
C ALA A 110 -0.89 -17.30 21.90
N ILE A 111 0.21 -17.41 22.65
CA ILE A 111 0.71 -16.32 23.50
C ILE A 111 1.06 -15.08 22.67
N ALA A 112 1.73 -15.25 21.54
CA ALA A 112 2.08 -14.13 20.65
C ALA A 112 0.84 -13.42 20.09
N VAL A 113 -0.19 -14.19 19.67
CA VAL A 113 -1.47 -13.64 19.21
C VAL A 113 -2.18 -12.88 20.34
N ILE A 114 -2.27 -13.46 21.53
CA ILE A 114 -2.89 -12.79 22.69
C ILE A 114 -2.16 -11.48 23.01
N LEU A 115 -0.83 -11.49 23.03
CA LEU A 115 -0.03 -10.29 23.28
C LEU A 115 -0.27 -9.22 22.20
N ALA A 116 -0.33 -9.61 20.92
CA ALA A 116 -0.62 -8.70 19.83
C ALA A 116 -2.02 -8.07 19.97
N LEU A 117 -3.04 -8.85 20.36
CA LEU A 117 -4.39 -8.34 20.63
C LEU A 117 -4.39 -7.37 21.81
N ILE A 118 -3.69 -7.69 22.90
CA ILE A 118 -3.55 -6.79 24.07
C ILE A 118 -2.91 -5.46 23.64
N ILE A 119 -1.85 -5.51 22.84
CA ILE A 119 -1.20 -4.29 22.33
C ILE A 119 -2.15 -3.50 21.44
N TRP A 120 -2.85 -4.16 20.52
CA TRP A 120 -3.77 -3.50 19.59
C TRP A 120 -4.94 -2.82 20.32
N TYR A 121 -5.69 -3.57 21.13
CA TYR A 121 -6.83 -3.04 21.86
C TYR A 121 -6.41 -2.10 23.00
N GLY A 122 -5.27 -2.35 23.64
CA GLY A 122 -4.69 -1.45 24.63
C GLY A 122 -4.30 -0.10 24.03
N ALA A 123 -3.64 -0.10 22.86
CA ALA A 123 -3.34 1.12 22.13
C ALA A 123 -4.61 1.83 21.67
N GLY A 124 -5.60 1.09 21.14
CA GLY A 124 -6.86 1.66 20.71
C GLY A 124 -7.63 2.34 21.86
N PHE A 125 -7.67 1.71 23.03
CA PHE A 125 -8.23 2.29 24.24
C PHE A 125 -7.47 3.57 24.68
N LEU A 126 -6.13 3.51 24.75
CA LEU A 126 -5.31 4.66 25.18
C LEU A 126 -5.39 5.85 24.22
N LEU A 127 -5.51 5.57 22.91
CA LEU A 127 -5.55 6.58 21.86
C LEU A 127 -6.98 6.97 21.47
N ASN A 128 -7.99 6.38 22.11
CA ASN A 128 -9.41 6.57 21.82
C ASN A 128 -9.76 6.37 20.34
N THR A 129 -9.28 5.28 19.73
CA THR A 129 -9.55 4.93 18.33
C THR A 129 -9.53 3.42 18.13
N ASP A 130 -10.39 2.91 17.25
CA ASP A 130 -10.37 1.48 16.88
C ASP A 130 -9.21 1.12 15.94
N THR A 131 -8.55 2.12 15.35
CA THR A 131 -7.43 1.95 14.41
C THR A 131 -6.22 2.74 14.88
N PRO A 132 -5.51 2.30 15.92
CA PRO A 132 -4.40 3.06 16.51
C PRO A 132 -3.19 3.22 15.58
N LEU A 133 -3.08 2.41 14.52
CA LEU A 133 -1.98 2.42 13.56
C LEU A 133 -2.50 2.34 12.13
N ASP A 134 -1.95 3.17 11.24
CA ASP A 134 -2.23 3.13 9.80
C ASP A 134 -1.01 3.54 8.96
N ALA A 135 -0.93 3.15 7.69
CA ALA A 135 0.19 3.48 6.81
C ALA A 135 -0.20 4.39 5.65
N VAL A 136 0.68 5.31 5.30
CA VAL A 136 0.53 6.20 4.14
C VAL A 136 0.74 5.40 2.86
N VAL A 137 -0.31 5.25 2.07
CA VAL A 137 -0.30 4.42 0.84
C VAL A 137 0.03 5.20 -0.44
N SER A 138 -0.05 6.53 -0.41
CA SER A 138 0.12 7.41 -1.57
C SER A 138 1.10 8.58 -1.33
N CYS A 139 1.33 9.39 -2.35
CA CYS A 139 2.15 10.62 -2.27
C CYS A 139 1.31 11.91 -2.21
N SER A 140 0.01 11.81 -1.90
CA SER A 140 -0.89 12.98 -1.81
C SER A 140 -0.59 13.87 -0.61
N MET A 141 0.16 13.38 0.38
CA MET A 141 0.54 14.13 1.59
C MET A 141 1.96 14.69 1.55
N GLN A 142 2.68 14.58 0.44
CA GLN A 142 3.99 15.20 0.33
C GLN A 142 3.90 16.74 0.40
N PRO A 143 4.85 17.43 1.06
CA PRO A 143 6.05 16.88 1.71
C PRO A 143 5.86 16.48 3.18
N ALA A 144 4.66 16.64 3.76
CA ALA A 144 4.44 16.41 5.19
C ALA A 144 4.56 14.92 5.58
N LEU A 145 4.08 14.02 4.72
CA LEU A 145 4.19 12.58 4.92
C LEU A 145 4.56 11.88 3.61
N ASP A 146 5.52 10.95 3.71
CA ASP A 146 5.91 10.10 2.59
C ASP A 146 5.18 8.76 2.62
N ARG A 147 4.97 8.19 1.44
CA ARG A 147 4.49 6.82 1.27
C ARG A 147 5.37 5.86 2.08
N GLY A 148 4.73 4.96 2.82
CA GLY A 148 5.41 4.01 3.69
C GLY A 148 5.72 4.55 5.09
N HIS A 149 5.31 5.77 5.44
CA HIS A 149 5.22 6.17 6.85
C HIS A 149 4.13 5.36 7.56
N MET A 150 4.43 4.86 8.76
CA MET A 150 3.43 4.30 9.68
C MET A 150 3.02 5.38 10.67
N MET A 151 1.74 5.69 10.77
CA MET A 151 1.17 6.71 11.63
C MET A 151 0.57 6.09 12.88
N VAL A 152 0.68 6.81 13.99
CA VAL A 152 -0.10 6.57 15.20
C VAL A 152 -1.30 7.51 15.20
N LEU A 153 -2.49 6.94 15.33
CA LEU A 153 -3.74 7.69 15.27
C LEU A 153 -4.35 7.91 16.64
N GLN A 154 -5.03 9.04 16.82
CA GLN A 154 -5.76 9.38 18.04
C GLN A 154 -7.17 9.87 17.68
N GLY A 155 -8.21 9.36 18.36
CA GLY A 155 -9.60 9.80 18.14
C GLY A 155 -10.02 10.92 19.08
N THR A 156 -9.33 12.06 19.03
CA THR A 156 -9.73 13.29 19.73
C THR A 156 -10.19 14.35 18.74
N GLY A 157 -10.71 15.48 19.24
CA GLY A 157 -11.15 16.60 18.41
C GLY A 157 -10.08 17.10 17.42
N LEU A 158 -10.55 17.60 16.28
CA LEU A 158 -9.70 18.09 15.19
C LEU A 158 -9.34 19.57 15.40
N ASN A 159 -8.10 19.93 15.13
CA ASN A 159 -7.66 21.31 14.98
C ASN A 159 -8.05 21.85 13.59
N SER A 160 -9.35 21.99 13.40
CA SER A 160 -9.96 22.48 12.15
C SER A 160 -10.95 23.59 12.45
N PRO A 161 -11.06 24.61 11.59
CA PRO A 161 -12.05 25.65 11.76
C PRO A 161 -13.41 25.08 11.39
N GLU A 162 -14.43 25.50 12.13
CA GLU A 162 -15.80 25.04 11.94
C GLU A 162 -16.64 26.11 11.23
N ALA A 163 -17.45 25.67 10.27
CA ALA A 163 -18.45 26.46 9.57
C ALA A 163 -19.83 25.86 9.83
N TYR A 164 -20.77 26.68 10.28
CA TYR A 164 -22.12 26.23 10.59
C TYR A 164 -23.09 26.42 9.42
N LEU A 165 -23.89 25.39 9.14
CA LEU A 165 -24.97 25.38 8.18
C LEU A 165 -26.24 24.78 8.79
N THR A 166 -27.40 25.24 8.32
CA THR A 166 -28.67 24.56 8.57
C THR A 166 -28.82 23.35 7.64
N LYS A 167 -29.72 22.42 7.99
CA LYS A 167 -30.01 21.28 7.11
C LYS A 167 -30.51 21.70 5.72
N GLU A 168 -31.26 22.80 5.64
CA GLU A 168 -31.76 23.32 4.38
C GLU A 168 -30.63 23.91 3.52
N GLU A 169 -29.72 24.68 4.12
CA GLU A 169 -28.54 25.19 3.43
C GLU A 169 -27.65 24.05 2.91
N TRP A 170 -27.43 23.02 3.73
CA TRP A 170 -26.69 21.82 3.33
C TRP A 170 -27.37 21.08 2.17
N ARG A 171 -28.70 20.99 2.19
CA ARG A 171 -29.48 20.40 1.10
C ARG A 171 -29.30 21.19 -0.20
N ILE A 172 -29.34 22.52 -0.15
CA ILE A 172 -29.11 23.40 -1.30
C ILE A 172 -27.70 23.18 -1.87
N ILE A 173 -26.68 23.17 -1.01
CA ILE A 173 -25.28 22.94 -1.40
C ILE A 173 -25.10 21.61 -2.13
N LYS A 174 -25.65 20.53 -1.57
CA LYS A 174 -25.56 19.19 -2.17
C LYS A 174 -26.36 19.09 -3.48
N ALA A 175 -27.61 19.52 -3.48
CA ALA A 175 -28.49 19.45 -4.65
C ALA A 175 -28.00 20.33 -5.80
N GLY A 176 -27.37 21.47 -5.50
CA GLY A 176 -26.74 22.37 -6.48
C GLY A 176 -25.38 21.89 -6.98
N GLY A 177 -24.87 20.75 -6.48
CA GLY A 177 -23.56 20.22 -6.84
C GLY A 177 -22.39 21.13 -6.45
N LEU A 178 -22.56 22.01 -5.46
CA LEU A 178 -21.56 23.03 -5.11
C LEU A 178 -20.27 22.40 -4.55
N LEU A 179 -20.38 21.27 -3.86
CA LEU A 179 -19.24 20.56 -3.26
C LEU A 179 -18.29 19.94 -4.29
N THR A 180 -18.81 19.51 -5.44
CA THR A 180 -18.04 18.82 -6.48
C THR A 180 -17.51 19.78 -7.55
N ARG A 181 -17.80 21.08 -7.46
CA ARG A 181 -17.31 22.08 -8.40
C ARG A 181 -15.79 22.16 -8.37
N GLN A 182 -15.16 21.93 -9.51
CA GLN A 182 -13.71 22.00 -9.65
C GLN A 182 -13.26 23.41 -10.04
N CYS A 183 -12.10 23.82 -9.51
CA CYS A 183 -11.43 25.02 -9.99
C CYS A 183 -10.88 24.77 -11.40
N ALA A 184 -11.10 25.72 -12.30
CA ALA A 184 -10.65 25.60 -13.67
C ALA A 184 -10.25 26.96 -14.28
N VAL A 185 -9.53 26.91 -15.41
CA VAL A 185 -8.96 28.11 -16.06
C VAL A 185 -9.27 28.10 -17.55
N CYS A 186 -9.98 29.14 -18.01
CA CYS A 186 -10.13 29.45 -19.43
C CYS A 186 -8.88 30.18 -19.93
N ARG A 187 -8.26 29.70 -21.01
CA ARG A 187 -7.00 30.27 -21.52
C ARG A 187 -7.16 31.31 -22.64
N SER A 188 -8.37 31.55 -23.14
CA SER A 188 -8.63 32.59 -24.14
C SER A 188 -10.12 33.01 -24.15
N PRO A 189 -10.45 34.31 -24.32
CA PRO A 189 -11.81 34.76 -24.57
C PRO A 189 -12.30 34.51 -26.01
N SER A 190 -11.45 34.05 -26.92
CA SER A 190 -11.75 34.04 -28.36
C SER A 190 -11.92 32.67 -29.02
N TYR A 191 -11.91 31.53 -28.30
CA TYR A 191 -12.26 30.24 -28.91
C TYR A 191 -12.94 29.28 -27.93
N ASP A 192 -14.17 28.96 -28.28
CA ASP A 192 -15.19 28.15 -27.57
C ASP A 192 -14.86 26.64 -27.38
N GLN A 193 -13.60 26.18 -27.50
CA GLN A 193 -13.35 24.73 -27.62
C GLN A 193 -12.15 24.10 -26.91
N ALA A 194 -11.41 24.77 -26.04
CA ALA A 194 -10.39 24.05 -25.26
C ALA A 194 -10.07 24.71 -23.92
N CYS A 195 -10.94 24.48 -22.95
CA CYS A 195 -10.53 24.60 -21.56
C CYS A 195 -9.69 23.36 -21.19
N LEU A 196 -8.50 23.57 -20.63
CA LEU A 196 -7.78 22.49 -19.93
C LEU A 196 -8.57 22.27 -18.61
N VAL A 197 -9.35 21.22 -18.37
CA VAL A 197 -9.46 19.89 -18.99
C VAL A 197 -10.95 19.48 -18.83
N ASP A 198 -11.59 19.17 -19.95
CA ASP A 198 -12.92 18.54 -20.11
C ASP A 198 -14.10 19.10 -19.26
N GLY A 199 -14.89 19.99 -19.87
CA GLY A 199 -16.18 20.46 -19.35
C GLY A 199 -16.09 21.54 -18.26
N LEU A 200 -15.84 22.79 -18.66
CA LEU A 200 -15.78 23.93 -17.73
C LEU A 200 -17.17 24.54 -17.47
N THR A 201 -17.54 24.61 -16.19
CA THR A 201 -18.38 25.69 -15.67
C THR A 201 -17.43 26.71 -15.05
N ILE A 202 -17.56 28.00 -15.41
CA ILE A 202 -17.05 29.07 -14.54
C ILE A 202 -17.71 28.82 -13.18
N VAL A 203 -16.93 28.61 -12.12
CA VAL A 203 -17.50 28.51 -10.77
C VAL A 203 -17.93 29.92 -10.40
N GLU A 204 -19.15 30.28 -10.82
CA GLU A 204 -19.80 31.47 -10.31
C GLU A 204 -19.83 31.35 -8.78
N HIS A 205 -19.38 32.43 -8.15
CA HIS A 205 -19.33 32.54 -6.72
C HIS A 205 -20.75 32.42 -6.17
N ASP A 206 -21.05 31.29 -5.54
CA ASP A 206 -22.30 31.11 -4.81
C ASP A 206 -22.14 31.73 -3.42
N GLU A 207 -23.14 32.51 -2.99
CA GLU A 207 -23.11 33.20 -1.70
C GLU A 207 -23.12 32.25 -0.51
N LEU A 208 -23.62 31.01 -0.70
CA LEU A 208 -23.71 30.02 0.36
C LEU A 208 -22.45 29.16 0.47
N PHE A 209 -21.90 28.72 -0.67
CA PHE A 209 -20.69 27.88 -0.69
C PHE A 209 -19.89 28.03 -1.98
N SER A 210 -18.61 28.41 -1.86
CA SER A 210 -17.71 28.47 -3.01
C SER A 210 -16.28 28.08 -2.66
N TYR A 211 -15.52 27.69 -3.67
CA TYR A 211 -14.09 27.41 -3.52
C TYR A 211 -13.26 28.62 -3.93
N GLU A 212 -12.21 28.92 -3.17
CA GLU A 212 -11.24 29.93 -3.57
C GLU A 212 -10.23 29.33 -4.54
N CYS A 213 -10.47 29.57 -5.82
CA CYS A 213 -9.64 29.07 -6.91
C CYS A 213 -8.43 29.96 -7.19
N ALA A 214 -7.31 29.33 -7.55
CA ALA A 214 -6.10 30.00 -8.02
C ALA A 214 -5.41 29.14 -9.10
N ILE A 215 -4.33 29.67 -9.68
CA ILE A 215 -3.35 28.87 -10.41
C ILE A 215 -2.19 28.58 -9.48
N CYS A 216 -1.86 27.30 -9.34
CA CYS A 216 -0.73 26.83 -8.55
C CYS A 216 0.31 26.15 -9.43
N GLU A 217 1.55 26.18 -8.97
CA GLU A 217 2.66 25.53 -9.64
C GLU A 217 2.85 24.09 -9.10
N ARG A 218 3.09 23.18 -10.04
CA ARG A 218 3.56 21.82 -9.78
C ARG A 218 4.95 21.67 -10.35
N THR A 219 5.81 21.00 -9.59
CA THR A 219 7.18 20.71 -10.00
C THR A 219 7.41 19.20 -9.94
N ASN A 220 7.99 18.60 -10.97
CA ASN A 220 8.37 17.18 -10.92
C ASN A 220 9.82 17.00 -10.40
N SER A 221 10.24 15.75 -10.28
CA SER A 221 11.59 15.35 -9.84
C SER A 221 12.73 15.86 -10.73
N SER A 222 12.45 16.19 -12.00
CA SER A 222 13.41 16.79 -12.92
C SER A 222 13.47 18.32 -12.82
N GLY A 223 12.72 18.94 -11.90
CA GLY A 223 12.62 20.39 -11.76
C GLY A 223 11.74 21.08 -12.82
N LYS A 224 11.00 20.33 -13.65
CA LYS A 224 10.07 20.91 -14.62
C LYS A 224 8.86 21.47 -13.87
N ILE A 225 8.53 22.73 -14.12
CA ILE A 225 7.39 23.43 -13.54
C ILE A 225 6.24 23.50 -14.55
N TRP A 226 5.01 23.24 -14.11
CA TRP A 226 3.79 23.54 -14.86
C TRP A 226 2.71 24.09 -13.94
N ARG A 227 1.70 24.71 -14.54
CA ARG A 227 0.61 25.38 -13.82
C ARG A 227 -0.66 24.54 -13.89
N VAL A 228 -1.34 24.43 -12.76
CA VAL A 228 -2.64 23.75 -12.64
C VAL A 228 -3.64 24.61 -11.88
N PRO A 229 -4.95 24.52 -12.20
CA PRO A 229 -5.97 25.05 -11.33
C PRO A 229 -5.92 24.40 -9.96
N CYS A 230 -6.13 25.17 -8.90
CA CYS A 230 -6.10 24.69 -7.53
C CYS A 230 -7.10 25.41 -6.64
N THR A 231 -7.44 24.77 -5.53
CA THR A 231 -8.24 25.32 -4.45
C THR A 231 -7.35 25.73 -3.29
N THR A 232 -7.48 26.96 -2.84
CA THR A 232 -6.68 27.57 -1.75
C THR A 232 -7.47 27.79 -0.46
N GLY A 233 -8.78 27.60 -0.51
CA GLY A 233 -9.68 27.74 0.62
C GLY A 233 -11.12 27.46 0.22
N VAL A 234 -12.00 27.51 1.21
CA VAL A 234 -13.44 27.34 1.06
C VAL A 234 -14.13 28.56 1.66
N MET A 235 -15.09 29.11 0.95
CA MET A 235 -16.02 30.10 1.48
C MET A 235 -17.33 29.41 1.84
N VAL A 236 -17.79 29.64 3.06
CA VAL A 236 -19.10 29.19 3.53
C VAL A 236 -19.82 30.42 4.05
N LYS A 237 -20.94 30.78 3.42
CA LYS A 237 -21.62 32.07 3.63
C LYS A 237 -20.63 33.22 3.39
N ASN A 238 -20.49 34.12 4.37
CA ASN A 238 -19.58 35.27 4.30
C ASN A 238 -18.20 35.01 4.93
N LYS A 239 -17.87 33.76 5.26
CA LYS A 239 -16.61 33.43 5.93
C LYS A 239 -15.72 32.57 5.05
N THR A 240 -14.47 33.00 4.90
CA THR A 240 -13.45 32.29 4.14
C THR A 240 -12.54 31.50 5.07
N PHE A 241 -12.27 30.25 4.71
CA PHE A 241 -11.40 29.32 5.41
C PHE A 241 -10.26 28.92 4.48
N LYS A 242 -9.08 29.48 4.72
CA LYS A 242 -7.87 29.18 3.95
C LYS A 242 -7.32 27.81 4.30
N ASN A 243 -6.79 27.11 3.31
CA ASN A 243 -6.01 25.90 3.51
C ASN A 243 -4.79 26.21 4.38
N SER A 244 -4.42 25.29 5.26
CA SER A 244 -3.27 25.47 6.16
C SER A 244 -2.58 24.14 6.48
N GLU A 245 -1.26 24.17 6.50
CA GLU A 245 -0.39 23.05 6.90
C GLU A 245 -0.36 22.83 8.43
N LEU A 246 -1.03 23.69 9.21
CA LEU A 246 -1.15 23.55 10.66
C LEU A 246 -2.38 22.73 11.09
N ARG A 247 -3.21 22.32 10.13
CA ARG A 247 -4.41 21.51 10.39
C ARG A 247 -4.04 20.06 10.64
N ASP A 248 -4.87 19.35 11.40
CA ASP A 248 -4.63 17.95 11.68
C ASP A 248 -4.67 17.10 10.40
N VAL A 249 -3.72 16.16 10.29
CA VAL A 249 -3.78 15.09 9.29
C VAL A 249 -4.65 13.99 9.86
N ILE A 250 -5.68 13.59 9.11
CA ILE A 250 -6.63 12.56 9.50
C ILE A 250 -6.52 11.36 8.58
N VAL A 251 -6.92 10.20 9.12
CA VAL A 251 -7.20 9.00 8.34
C VAL A 251 -8.70 8.79 8.33
N TYR A 252 -9.29 8.57 7.17
CA TYR A 252 -10.70 8.27 7.06
C TYR A 252 -10.99 7.17 6.04
N THR A 253 -12.09 6.46 6.27
CA THR A 253 -12.60 5.46 5.32
C THR A 253 -13.46 6.18 4.27
N PRO A 254 -13.13 6.13 2.96
CA PRO A 254 -14.01 6.63 1.89
C PRO A 254 -15.37 5.91 1.87
N GLU A 255 -16.39 6.55 1.31
CA GLU A 255 -17.71 5.91 1.21
C GLU A 255 -17.71 4.79 0.15
N PRO A 256 -18.42 3.67 0.35
CA PRO A 256 -18.51 2.65 -0.69
C PRO A 256 -19.07 3.23 -1.99
N GLY A 257 -18.29 3.15 -3.07
CA GLY A 257 -18.63 3.71 -4.39
C GLY A 257 -17.89 5.00 -4.74
N ASP A 258 -17.22 5.62 -3.76
CA ASP A 258 -16.30 6.74 -4.03
C ASP A 258 -15.15 6.31 -4.97
N PRO A 259 -14.63 7.21 -5.83
CA PRO A 259 -13.56 6.89 -6.79
C PRO A 259 -12.32 6.24 -6.17
N PHE A 260 -12.02 6.55 -4.91
CA PHE A 260 -10.85 6.05 -4.19
C PHE A 260 -11.16 4.97 -3.15
N ALA A 261 -12.42 4.49 -3.08
CA ALA A 261 -12.84 3.50 -2.10
C ALA A 261 -12.05 2.18 -2.18
N SER A 262 -11.66 1.78 -3.39
CA SER A 262 -10.87 0.57 -3.63
C SER A 262 -9.40 0.68 -3.21
N SER A 263 -8.90 1.89 -2.95
CA SER A 263 -7.51 2.13 -2.55
C SER A 263 -7.28 1.95 -1.04
N GLY A 264 -8.36 1.82 -0.26
CA GLY A 264 -8.32 1.73 1.20
C GLY A 264 -8.47 3.10 1.86
N ASP A 265 -7.91 3.21 3.06
CA ASP A 265 -8.02 4.44 3.86
C ASP A 265 -7.29 5.62 3.20
N ILE A 266 -7.86 6.81 3.36
CA ILE A 266 -7.31 8.04 2.81
C ILE A 266 -6.72 8.86 3.95
N VAL A 267 -5.47 9.31 3.74
CA VAL A 267 -4.71 10.11 4.69
C VAL A 267 -4.63 11.53 4.15
N HIS A 268 -5.42 12.45 4.69
CA HIS A 268 -5.46 13.83 4.21
C HIS A 268 -5.65 14.84 5.34
N ARG A 269 -5.42 16.12 5.05
CA ARG A 269 -5.55 17.18 6.03
C ARG A 269 -7.00 17.63 6.17
N ALA A 270 -7.50 17.70 7.39
CA ALA A 270 -8.83 18.22 7.70
C ALA A 270 -8.81 19.76 7.60
N GLN A 271 -9.21 20.33 6.45
CA GLN A 271 -9.07 21.78 6.26
C GLN A 271 -10.20 22.58 6.92
N VAL A 272 -11.43 22.07 6.83
CA VAL A 272 -12.65 22.69 7.35
C VAL A 272 -13.60 21.60 7.84
N VAL A 273 -14.26 21.85 8.98
CA VAL A 273 -15.41 21.06 9.44
C VAL A 273 -16.69 21.84 9.15
N ILE A 274 -17.64 21.21 8.50
CA ILE A 274 -18.99 21.71 8.24
C ILE A 274 -19.91 21.10 9.29
N ASP A 275 -20.42 21.91 10.22
CA ASP A 275 -21.42 21.52 11.20
C ASP A 275 -22.82 21.81 10.67
N VAL A 276 -23.59 20.75 10.46
CA VAL A 276 -24.97 20.79 9.99
C VAL A 276 -25.89 20.38 11.14
N GLU A 277 -26.24 21.34 12.00
CA GLU A 277 -27.12 21.12 13.16
C GLU A 277 -26.67 19.93 14.05
N GLY A 278 -25.35 19.78 14.26
CA GLY A 278 -24.74 18.72 15.06
C GLY A 278 -24.14 17.58 14.23
N GLU A 279 -24.52 17.43 12.96
CA GLU A 279 -23.92 16.47 12.03
C GLU A 279 -22.68 17.10 11.38
N LYS A 280 -21.50 16.50 11.61
CA LYS A 280 -20.22 17.11 11.21
C LYS A 280 -19.59 16.41 10.01
N TYR A 281 -19.24 17.20 9.00
CA TYR A 281 -18.55 16.73 7.79
C TYR A 281 -17.20 17.43 7.62
N VAL A 282 -16.14 16.67 7.35
CA VAL A 282 -14.81 17.17 7.09
C VAL A 282 -14.60 17.36 5.59
N LEU A 283 -14.16 18.56 5.20
CA LEU A 283 -13.59 18.81 3.88
C LEU A 283 -12.09 18.55 3.95
N ALA A 284 -11.71 17.36 3.50
CA ALA A 284 -10.34 16.88 3.51
C ALA A 284 -9.61 17.18 2.19
N LYS A 285 -8.31 17.41 2.29
CA LYS A 285 -7.43 17.65 1.15
C LYS A 285 -6.00 17.22 1.45
N GLY A 286 -5.38 16.48 0.53
CA GLY A 286 -3.95 16.18 0.55
C GLY A 286 -3.07 17.41 0.30
N ASP A 287 -1.93 17.49 0.97
CA ASP A 287 -0.98 18.61 0.85
C ASP A 287 -0.44 18.75 -0.59
N ASN A 288 -0.26 17.63 -1.29
CA ASN A 288 0.20 17.55 -2.67
C ASN A 288 -0.93 17.53 -3.73
N ASN A 289 -2.19 17.61 -3.29
CA ASN A 289 -3.34 17.65 -4.19
C ASN A 289 -3.63 19.10 -4.59
N ASN A 290 -4.13 19.35 -5.79
CA ASN A 290 -4.57 20.68 -6.20
C ASN A 290 -6.01 20.99 -5.77
N LEU A 291 -6.85 19.96 -5.59
CA LEU A 291 -8.26 20.07 -5.23
C LEU A 291 -8.56 19.32 -3.92
N PHE A 292 -9.73 19.60 -3.33
CA PHE A 292 -10.28 18.83 -2.22
C PHE A 292 -10.77 17.46 -2.69
N ASP A 293 -10.87 16.52 -1.76
CA ASP A 293 -11.30 15.15 -2.04
C ASP A 293 -12.73 15.09 -2.61
N VAL A 294 -13.60 15.96 -2.10
CA VAL A 294 -14.97 16.08 -2.57
C VAL A 294 -15.08 16.70 -3.98
N GLN A 295 -14.11 17.54 -4.37
CA GLN A 295 -14.08 18.13 -5.72
C GLN A 295 -13.74 17.11 -6.79
N ILE A 296 -13.10 16.00 -6.41
CA ILE A 296 -12.74 14.90 -7.33
C ILE A 296 -13.70 13.71 -7.22
N GLY A 297 -14.85 13.90 -6.58
CA GLY A 297 -15.97 12.96 -6.59
C GLY A 297 -16.10 12.06 -5.36
N ASN A 298 -15.28 12.23 -4.31
CA ASN A 298 -15.55 11.56 -3.04
C ASN A 298 -16.72 12.21 -2.31
N SER A 299 -17.44 11.44 -1.49
CA SER A 299 -18.41 11.99 -0.55
C SER A 299 -17.74 12.85 0.54
N PRO A 300 -18.42 13.92 1.03
CA PRO A 300 -17.97 14.68 2.19
C PRO A 300 -17.73 13.77 3.39
N VAL A 301 -16.60 13.90 4.09
CA VAL A 301 -16.16 12.94 5.09
C VAL A 301 -16.98 13.08 6.37
N ASP A 302 -17.87 12.14 6.66
CA ASP A 302 -18.55 12.11 7.96
C ASP A 302 -17.53 11.93 9.10
N MET A 303 -17.71 12.63 10.22
CA MET A 303 -16.86 12.45 11.40
C MET A 303 -16.80 11.00 11.90
N GLU A 304 -17.86 10.20 11.72
CA GLU A 304 -17.87 8.78 12.08
C GLU A 304 -16.92 7.94 11.20
N ARG A 305 -16.62 8.41 9.98
CA ARG A 305 -15.67 7.74 9.08
C ARG A 305 -14.22 8.13 9.34
N VAL A 306 -13.97 9.11 10.20
CA VAL A 306 -12.63 9.50 10.63
C VAL A 306 -12.12 8.49 11.65
N LYS A 307 -11.07 7.75 11.30
CA LYS A 307 -10.42 6.78 12.19
C LYS A 307 -9.60 7.45 13.29
N GLY A 308 -9.07 8.64 13.02
CA GLY A 308 -8.33 9.44 13.97
C GLY A 308 -7.39 10.41 13.28
N LYS A 309 -6.78 11.30 14.08
CA LYS A 309 -5.72 12.19 13.61
C LYS A 309 -4.34 11.58 13.86
N ALA A 310 -3.44 11.77 12.92
CA ALA A 310 -2.05 11.36 13.06
C ALA A 310 -1.34 12.26 14.08
N ILE A 311 -0.87 11.67 15.18
CA ILE A 311 -0.10 12.38 16.22
C ILE A 311 1.42 12.14 16.09
N PHE A 312 1.80 11.09 15.38
CA PHE A 312 3.19 10.70 15.17
C PHE A 312 3.30 9.81 13.92
N ALA A 313 4.45 9.85 13.25
CA ALA A 313 4.74 8.98 12.11
C ALA A 313 6.16 8.41 12.18
N VAL A 314 6.29 7.12 11.91
CA VAL A 314 7.56 6.39 11.81
C VAL A 314 7.87 6.17 10.32
N PRO A 315 8.97 6.74 9.81
CA PRO A 315 9.39 6.53 8.43
C PRO A 315 9.63 5.06 8.10
N TYR A 316 9.33 4.68 6.86
CA TYR A 316 9.54 3.37 6.25
C TYR A 316 8.81 2.17 6.86
N LEU A 317 8.35 2.24 8.11
CA LEU A 317 7.68 1.12 8.79
C LEU A 317 6.36 0.71 8.11
N GLY A 318 5.68 1.66 7.47
CA GLY A 318 4.45 1.43 6.70
C GLY A 318 4.66 0.55 5.46
N TYR A 319 5.89 0.40 4.95
CA TYR A 319 6.15 -0.52 3.84
C TYR A 319 5.85 -1.97 4.18
N PHE A 320 5.88 -2.35 5.46
CA PHE A 320 5.41 -3.67 5.89
C PHE A 320 3.92 -3.86 5.60
N LYS A 321 3.08 -2.87 5.93
CA LYS A 321 1.64 -2.90 5.59
C LYS A 321 1.44 -2.91 4.07
N LEU A 322 2.15 -2.06 3.33
CA LEU A 322 2.06 -2.02 1.85
C LEU A 322 2.41 -3.37 1.23
N PHE A 323 3.43 -4.04 1.75
CA PHE A 323 3.84 -5.38 1.34
C PHE A 323 2.72 -6.40 1.55
N LEU A 324 2.12 -6.44 2.75
CA LEU A 324 1.01 -7.35 3.06
C LEU A 324 -0.25 -7.08 2.23
N SER A 325 -0.50 -5.81 1.89
CA SER A 325 -1.63 -5.38 1.07
C SER A 325 -1.39 -5.48 -0.44
N GLY A 326 -0.21 -5.94 -0.88
CA GLY A 326 0.11 -6.05 -2.31
C GLY A 326 0.31 -4.71 -3.04
N LEU A 327 0.43 -3.60 -2.31
CA LEU A 327 0.57 -2.24 -2.85
C LEU A 327 2.04 -1.92 -3.16
N PHE A 328 2.65 -2.68 -4.07
CA PHE A 328 4.08 -2.56 -4.40
C PHE A 328 4.39 -1.38 -5.30
N SER A 329 3.56 -1.14 -6.32
CA SER A 329 3.76 -0.06 -7.27
C SER A 329 3.62 1.32 -6.62
N GLU A 330 4.48 2.23 -7.05
CA GLU A 330 4.36 3.62 -6.65
C GLU A 330 3.16 4.25 -7.38
N PRO A 331 2.20 4.86 -6.67
CA PRO A 331 1.03 5.46 -7.30
C PRO A 331 1.39 6.73 -8.08
N ALA A 332 0.48 7.14 -8.97
CA ALA A 332 0.62 8.40 -9.71
C ALA A 332 0.75 9.60 -8.76
N GLY A 333 1.52 10.62 -9.18
CA GLY A 333 1.76 11.84 -8.40
C GLY A 333 2.97 11.78 -7.46
N CYS A 334 3.61 10.62 -7.29
CA CYS A 334 4.88 10.51 -6.58
C CYS A 334 6.02 11.17 -7.37
N GLY A 335 6.87 11.95 -6.69
CA GLY A 335 7.94 12.72 -7.34
C GLY A 335 7.45 14.04 -7.97
N GLU A 336 6.20 14.41 -7.75
CA GLU A 336 5.68 15.74 -8.03
C GLU A 336 5.42 16.48 -6.72
N ARG A 337 5.64 17.79 -6.70
CA ARG A 337 5.39 18.65 -5.56
C ARG A 337 4.50 19.81 -5.97
N PHE A 338 3.42 19.95 -5.24
CA PHE A 338 2.57 21.13 -5.23
C PHE A 338 3.25 22.19 -4.39
N THR A 339 3.75 23.26 -5.00
CA THR A 339 4.50 24.30 -4.27
C THR A 339 3.59 25.35 -3.64
N GLY A 340 2.28 25.29 -3.90
CA GLY A 340 1.28 26.21 -3.35
C GLY A 340 1.53 27.69 -3.68
N THR A 341 2.52 28.00 -4.52
CA THR A 341 2.90 29.35 -4.88
C THR A 341 1.78 29.92 -5.73
N GLN A 342 1.02 30.86 -5.16
CA GLN A 342 -0.09 31.54 -5.80
C GLN A 342 0.45 32.34 -6.99
N ALA A 343 0.41 31.75 -8.17
CA ALA A 343 0.69 32.48 -9.38
C ALA A 343 -0.64 33.04 -9.89
N ILE A 344 -0.94 34.27 -9.48
CA ILE A 344 -2.02 35.11 -10.02
C ILE A 344 -3.39 34.76 -9.41
N LYS A 345 -3.87 35.64 -8.52
CA LYS A 345 -5.29 35.75 -8.19
C LYS A 345 -6.01 36.09 -9.50
N MET A 346 -6.98 35.28 -9.91
CA MET A 346 -7.81 35.64 -11.06
C MET A 346 -8.68 36.81 -10.63
N ASP A 347 -8.23 38.04 -10.88
CA ASP A 347 -9.14 39.17 -10.93
C ASP A 347 -10.02 38.98 -12.16
N ARG A 348 -11.33 39.15 -11.92
CA ARG A 348 -12.40 38.95 -12.90
C ARG A 348 -12.25 39.84 -14.12
#